data_AF-A0A3Q8X1U9-F1
#
_entry.id   AF-A0A3Q8X1U9-F1
#
_cell.length_a   1.000
_cell.length_b   1.000
_cell.length_c   1.000
_cell.angle_alpha   90.00
_cell.angle_beta   90.00
_cell.angle_gamma   90.00
#
_symmetry.space_group_name_H-M   'P 1'
#
loop_
_entity.id
_entity.type
_entity.pdbx_description
1 polymer ?
#
loop_
_entity_poly.entity_id
_entity_poly.type
_entity_poly.pdbx_seq_one_letter_code
_entity_poly.pdbx_strand_id
1 'polypeptide(L)'
;MKFPIALQQAVENVNDLLPELIEACNTVSDLFYRVVNEATWKIFTPFFRGIDSLYRVLKDMQKSLIEMNIYPFFAYMISENLDKVAANIEVLNRHIDDDDNVMVGDIIRYELKALLQDVFQLVSWRNKSSDKQLRSNMAVLKRKFPHVYDCMAKLVLDESKVEVIQSKNGSPNLCRLNNADRAIVLHSLYSPEIEANLWAESISEEIAAKQNVLIYGFGCGYHLEALIRKFPDRKFHVYEPEEQLLAAALRVVDLESLVAVGQIDQLVIGQKRKTGTI
;
A
#
# COMPACT_ATOMS: atom_id res chain seq x y z
N MET A 1 -3.99 -10.33 -1.01
CA MET A 1 -5.28 -10.41 -0.31
C MET A 1 -6.34 -10.21 -1.35
N LYS A 2 -7.25 -11.16 -1.55
CA LYS A 2 -8.24 -10.99 -2.62
C LYS A 2 -9.36 -10.10 -2.14
N PHE A 3 -9.83 -9.21 -3.00
CA PHE A 3 -11.09 -8.53 -2.76
C PHE A 3 -12.24 -9.54 -2.62
N PRO A 4 -13.26 -9.21 -1.80
CA PRO A 4 -14.50 -9.97 -1.78
C PRO A 4 -15.07 -10.19 -3.17
N ILE A 5 -15.78 -11.29 -3.37
CA ILE A 5 -16.39 -11.65 -4.67
C ILE A 5 -17.22 -10.48 -5.23
N ALA A 6 -17.95 -9.77 -4.37
CA ALA A 6 -18.76 -8.62 -4.75
C ALA A 6 -17.98 -7.45 -5.38
N LEU A 7 -16.66 -7.38 -5.14
CA LEU A 7 -15.78 -6.33 -5.67
C LEU A 7 -14.88 -6.82 -6.82
N GLN A 8 -14.82 -8.12 -7.10
CA GLN A 8 -13.90 -8.67 -8.10
C GLN A 8 -14.16 -8.11 -9.50
N GLN A 9 -15.42 -8.04 -9.93
CA GLN A 9 -15.76 -7.48 -11.25
C GLN A 9 -15.35 -6.01 -11.37
N ALA A 10 -15.57 -5.21 -10.32
CA ALA A 10 -15.18 -3.80 -10.33
C ALA A 10 -13.67 -3.66 -10.44
N VAL A 11 -12.91 -4.49 -9.72
CA VAL A 11 -11.45 -4.51 -9.75
C VAL A 11 -10.93 -4.97 -11.11
N GLU A 12 -11.51 -6.00 -11.72
CA GLU A 12 -11.18 -6.45 -13.08
C GLU A 12 -11.41 -5.33 -14.10
N ASN A 13 -12.59 -4.70 -14.08
CA ASN A 13 -12.90 -3.56 -14.96
C ASN A 13 -11.88 -2.43 -14.82
N VAL A 14 -11.45 -2.11 -13.60
CA VAL A 14 -10.44 -1.07 -13.34
C VAL A 14 -9.06 -1.48 -13.87
N ASN A 15 -8.66 -2.73 -13.67
CA ASN A 15 -7.35 -3.22 -14.13
C ASN A 15 -7.26 -3.35 -15.66
N ASP A 16 -8.38 -3.60 -16.33
CA ASP A 16 -8.43 -3.66 -17.79
C ASP A 16 -8.42 -2.25 -18.39
N LEU A 17 -9.18 -1.32 -17.79
CA LEU A 17 -9.37 0.04 -18.34
C LEU A 17 -8.18 0.98 -18.08
N LEU A 18 -7.56 0.91 -16.89
CA LEU A 18 -6.51 1.86 -16.50
C LEU A 18 -5.28 1.85 -17.40
N PRO A 19 -4.70 0.70 -17.78
CA PRO A 19 -3.54 0.66 -18.67
C PRO A 19 -3.80 1.36 -20.00
N GLU A 20 -4.97 1.09 -20.61
CA GLU A 20 -5.37 1.72 -21.87
C GLU A 20 -5.49 3.24 -21.75
N LEU A 21 -6.11 3.73 -20.66
CA LEU A 21 -6.22 5.17 -20.41
C LEU A 21 -4.86 5.85 -20.16
N ILE A 22 -3.98 5.21 -19.39
CA ILE A 22 -2.63 5.72 -19.10
C ILE A 22 -1.80 5.83 -20.39
N GLU A 23 -1.89 4.85 -21.27
CA GLU A 23 -1.22 4.88 -22.57
C GLU A 23 -1.82 5.96 -23.48
N ALA A 24 -3.16 6.07 -23.51
CA ALA A 24 -3.87 7.06 -24.30
C ALA A 24 -3.55 8.51 -23.91
N CYS A 25 -3.21 8.81 -22.65
CA CYS A 25 -2.84 10.16 -22.20
C CYS A 25 -1.77 10.82 -23.09
N ASN A 26 -0.75 10.07 -23.52
CA ASN A 26 0.30 10.61 -24.38
C ASN A 26 -0.27 10.99 -25.77
N THR A 27 -0.96 10.05 -26.40
CA THR A 27 -1.54 10.22 -27.74
C THR A 27 -2.57 11.33 -27.77
N VAL A 28 -3.44 11.40 -26.76
CA VAL A 28 -4.49 12.42 -26.66
C VAL A 28 -3.90 13.80 -26.40
N SER A 29 -2.94 13.93 -25.48
CA SER A 29 -2.28 15.22 -25.21
C SER A 29 -1.56 15.78 -26.45
N ASP A 30 -0.90 14.92 -27.25
CA ASP A 30 -0.23 15.34 -28.48
C ASP A 30 -1.15 16.00 -29.52
N LEU A 31 -2.46 15.70 -29.49
CA LEU A 31 -3.44 16.31 -30.39
C LEU A 31 -3.71 17.77 -30.06
N PHE A 32 -3.52 18.18 -28.80
CA PHE A 32 -3.76 19.54 -28.32
C PHE A 32 -2.54 20.45 -28.46
N TYR A 33 -1.34 19.90 -28.72
CA TYR A 33 -0.16 20.68 -29.11
C TYR A 33 -0.10 21.00 -30.62
N ARG A 34 -1.22 20.78 -31.32
CA ARG A 34 -1.39 21.02 -32.75
C ARG A 34 -2.67 21.80 -32.99
N VAL A 35 -2.96 22.13 -34.25
CA VAL A 35 -4.23 22.75 -34.63
C VAL A 35 -5.38 21.79 -34.32
N VAL A 36 -6.15 22.11 -33.29
CA VAL A 36 -7.32 21.36 -32.86
C VAL A 36 -8.42 21.44 -33.91
N ASN A 37 -8.98 20.29 -34.27
CA ASN A 37 -10.02 20.16 -35.28
C ASN A 37 -10.96 19.00 -34.96
N GLU A 38 -11.91 18.70 -35.84
CA GLU A 38 -12.90 17.62 -35.65
C GLU A 38 -12.26 16.24 -35.38
N ALA A 39 -11.10 15.95 -36.00
CA ALA A 39 -10.39 14.69 -35.76
C ALA A 39 -9.80 14.62 -34.34
N THR A 40 -9.36 15.74 -33.77
CA THR A 40 -8.93 15.82 -32.37
C THR A 40 -10.07 15.38 -31.45
N TRP A 41 -11.27 15.95 -31.64
CA TRP A 41 -12.44 15.64 -30.82
C TRP A 41 -12.94 14.21 -30.96
N LYS A 42 -12.80 13.61 -32.15
CA LYS A 42 -13.12 12.19 -32.41
C LYS A 42 -12.27 11.23 -31.57
N ILE A 43 -11.03 11.60 -31.25
CA ILE A 43 -10.12 10.78 -30.41
C ILE A 43 -10.27 11.14 -28.92
N PHE A 44 -10.41 12.44 -28.60
CA PHE A 44 -10.56 12.90 -27.23
C PHE A 44 -11.85 12.39 -26.56
N THR A 45 -12.98 12.37 -27.28
CA THR A 45 -14.28 12.03 -26.70
C THR A 45 -14.34 10.59 -26.14
N PRO A 46 -13.90 9.55 -26.88
CA PRO A 46 -13.82 8.19 -26.32
C PRO A 46 -12.90 8.09 -25.09
N PHE A 47 -11.75 8.77 -25.12
CA PHE A 47 -10.83 8.82 -23.97
C PHE A 47 -11.50 9.42 -22.73
N PHE A 48 -12.16 10.57 -22.88
CA PHE A 48 -12.85 11.24 -21.77
C PHE A 48 -13.99 10.37 -21.21
N ARG A 49 -14.78 9.71 -22.08
CA ARG A 49 -15.80 8.75 -21.63
C ARG A 49 -15.19 7.56 -20.86
N GLY A 50 -13.99 7.15 -21.22
CA GLY A 50 -13.24 6.13 -20.48
C GLY A 50 -12.89 6.60 -19.07
N ILE A 51 -12.42 7.84 -18.91
CA ILE A 51 -12.19 8.47 -17.60
C ILE A 51 -13.49 8.52 -16.77
N ASP A 52 -14.60 8.97 -17.37
CA ASP A 52 -15.91 9.00 -16.69
C ASP A 52 -16.35 7.61 -16.22
N SER A 53 -16.12 6.59 -17.05
CA SER A 53 -16.46 5.20 -16.73
C SER A 53 -15.61 4.70 -15.57
N LEU A 54 -14.30 4.96 -15.59
CA LEU A 54 -13.38 4.65 -14.49
C LEU A 54 -13.82 5.32 -13.19
N TYR A 55 -14.14 6.61 -13.23
CA TYR A 55 -14.59 7.39 -12.07
C TYR A 55 -15.83 6.75 -11.43
N ARG A 56 -16.82 6.34 -12.23
CA ARG A 56 -18.04 5.67 -11.73
C ARG A 56 -17.72 4.33 -11.07
N VAL A 57 -16.91 3.50 -11.72
CA VAL A 57 -16.54 2.17 -11.17
C VAL A 57 -15.80 2.32 -9.84
N LEU A 58 -14.84 3.25 -9.76
CA LEU A 58 -14.11 3.53 -8.52
C LEU A 58 -15.04 4.06 -7.41
N LYS A 59 -16.00 4.92 -7.75
CA LYS A 59 -17.00 5.44 -6.79
C LYS A 59 -17.92 4.34 -6.26
N ASP A 60 -18.39 3.45 -7.12
CA ASP A 60 -19.22 2.32 -6.71
C ASP A 60 -18.43 1.31 -5.85
N MET A 61 -17.16 1.09 -6.19
CA MET A 61 -16.23 0.29 -5.39
C MET A 61 -16.00 0.92 -4.01
N GLN A 62 -15.73 2.22 -3.94
CA GLN A 62 -15.59 2.96 -2.69
C GLN A 62 -16.83 2.81 -1.80
N LYS A 63 -18.01 3.03 -2.37
CA LYS A 63 -19.29 2.90 -1.67
C LYS A 63 -19.46 1.49 -1.09
N SER A 64 -19.18 0.47 -1.90
CA SER A 64 -19.27 -0.93 -1.49
C SER A 64 -18.31 -1.27 -0.35
N LEU A 65 -17.08 -0.75 -0.36
CA LEU A 65 -16.10 -0.92 0.72
C LEU A 65 -16.60 -0.33 2.05
N ILE A 66 -17.19 0.87 1.97
CA ILE A 66 -17.78 1.57 3.14
C ILE A 66 -18.98 0.77 3.68
N GLU A 67 -19.88 0.32 2.81
CA GLU A 67 -21.08 -0.46 3.20
C GLU A 67 -20.72 -1.81 3.84
N MET A 68 -19.66 -2.46 3.34
CA MET A 68 -19.15 -3.72 3.89
C MET A 68 -18.31 -3.53 5.16
N ASN A 69 -17.95 -2.29 5.50
CA ASN A 69 -17.03 -1.94 6.58
C ASN A 69 -15.70 -2.73 6.51
N ILE A 70 -15.12 -2.78 5.31
CA ILE A 70 -13.82 -3.42 5.06
C ILE A 70 -12.90 -2.42 4.39
N TYR A 71 -11.62 -2.51 4.73
CA TYR A 71 -10.58 -1.68 4.13
C TYR A 71 -10.89 -0.16 4.13
N PRO A 72 -11.22 0.44 5.28
CA PRO A 72 -11.61 1.85 5.36
C PRO A 72 -10.53 2.82 4.85
N PHE A 73 -9.24 2.54 5.07
CA PHE A 73 -8.14 3.33 4.54
C PHE A 73 -8.05 3.21 3.02
N PHE A 74 -8.25 2.02 2.46
CA PHE A 74 -8.32 1.87 1.00
C PHE A 74 -9.48 2.66 0.40
N ALA A 75 -10.66 2.61 1.01
CA ALA A 75 -11.81 3.42 0.59
C ALA A 75 -11.52 4.93 0.67
N TYR A 76 -10.83 5.37 1.73
CA TYR A 76 -10.37 6.74 1.87
C TYR A 76 -9.39 7.14 0.74
N MET A 77 -8.40 6.30 0.45
CA MET A 77 -7.44 6.54 -0.64
C MET A 77 -8.11 6.62 -2.01
N ILE A 78 -9.15 5.83 -2.26
CA ILE A 78 -9.96 5.96 -3.49
C ILE A 78 -10.66 7.32 -3.51
N SER A 79 -11.29 7.73 -2.40
CA SER A 79 -11.95 9.04 -2.29
C SER A 79 -11.01 10.19 -2.64
N GLU A 80 -9.84 10.23 -2.01
CA GLU A 80 -8.83 11.27 -2.23
C GLU A 80 -8.38 11.35 -3.69
N ASN A 81 -8.27 10.20 -4.38
CA ASN A 81 -7.93 10.18 -5.80
C ASN A 81 -9.12 10.60 -6.68
N LEU A 82 -10.35 10.22 -6.35
CA LEU A 82 -11.55 10.67 -7.06
C LEU A 82 -11.72 12.19 -6.97
N ASP A 83 -11.47 12.79 -5.81
CA ASP A 83 -11.54 14.24 -5.63
C ASP A 83 -10.50 14.96 -6.49
N LYS A 84 -9.28 14.43 -6.57
CA LYS A 84 -8.21 14.97 -7.45
C LYS A 84 -8.54 14.83 -8.93
N VAL A 85 -9.12 13.69 -9.35
CA VAL A 85 -9.57 13.48 -10.73
C VAL A 85 -10.68 14.48 -11.07
N ALA A 86 -11.68 14.65 -10.20
CA ALA A 86 -12.76 15.59 -10.41
C ALA A 86 -12.25 17.04 -10.53
N ALA A 87 -11.35 17.46 -9.64
CA ALA A 87 -10.72 18.78 -9.70
C ALA A 87 -9.93 19.01 -11.01
N ASN A 88 -9.20 17.99 -11.47
CA ASN A 88 -8.47 18.08 -12.74
C ASN A 88 -9.40 18.16 -13.95
N ILE A 89 -10.50 17.42 -13.95
CA ILE A 89 -11.52 17.51 -15.00
C ILE A 89 -12.16 18.90 -15.03
N GLU A 90 -12.44 19.50 -13.87
CA GLU A 90 -12.97 20.86 -13.79
C GLU A 90 -11.98 21.89 -14.36
N VAL A 91 -10.70 21.78 -14.02
CA VAL A 91 -9.64 22.64 -14.58
C VAL A 91 -9.50 22.41 -16.10
N LEU A 92 -9.51 21.16 -16.54
CA LEU A 92 -9.43 20.77 -17.96
C LEU A 92 -10.56 21.41 -18.78
N ASN A 93 -11.80 21.30 -18.30
CA ASN A 93 -12.97 21.87 -18.98
C ASN A 93 -12.87 23.40 -19.12
N ARG A 94 -12.37 24.10 -18.10
CA ARG A 94 -12.15 25.55 -18.19
C ARG A 94 -11.14 25.91 -19.29
N HIS A 95 -10.03 25.21 -19.40
CA HIS A 95 -9.06 25.46 -20.47
C HIS A 95 -9.59 25.06 -21.86
N ILE A 96 -10.48 24.07 -21.95
CA ILE A 96 -11.20 23.76 -23.19
C ILE A 96 -12.11 24.94 -23.59
N ASP A 97 -12.87 25.48 -22.64
CA ASP A 97 -13.77 26.62 -22.90
C ASP A 97 -13.01 27.90 -23.27
N ASP A 98 -11.78 28.07 -22.74
CA ASP A 98 -10.88 29.19 -23.02
C ASP A 98 -10.03 29.00 -24.30
N ASP A 99 -10.22 27.91 -25.06
CA ASP A 99 -9.42 27.51 -26.22
C ASP A 99 -7.90 27.37 -25.92
N ASP A 100 -7.52 27.18 -24.66
CA ASP A 100 -6.14 27.02 -24.19
C ASP A 100 -5.66 25.57 -24.37
N ASN A 101 -5.49 25.19 -25.64
CA ASN A 101 -5.15 23.83 -26.03
C ASN A 101 -3.82 23.34 -25.43
N VAL A 102 -2.84 24.23 -25.23
CA VAL A 102 -1.55 23.83 -24.62
C VAL A 102 -1.77 23.34 -23.19
N MET A 103 -2.54 24.09 -22.40
CA MET A 103 -2.86 23.69 -21.02
C MET A 103 -3.71 22.43 -20.97
N VAL A 104 -4.66 22.24 -21.90
CA VAL A 104 -5.41 20.99 -22.03
C VAL A 104 -4.47 19.80 -22.24
N GLY A 105 -3.49 19.94 -23.14
CA GLY A 105 -2.45 18.94 -23.37
C GLY A 105 -1.63 18.63 -22.13
N ASP A 106 -1.19 19.67 -21.40
CA ASP A 106 -0.36 19.53 -20.20
C ASP A 106 -1.10 18.83 -19.05
N ILE A 107 -2.37 19.19 -18.80
CA ILE A 107 -3.20 18.55 -17.78
C ILE A 107 -3.37 17.07 -18.08
N ILE A 108 -3.65 16.69 -19.34
CA ILE A 108 -3.79 15.28 -19.73
C ILE A 108 -2.46 14.53 -19.57
N ARG A 109 -1.35 15.15 -19.99
CA ARG A 109 -0.04 14.52 -20.04
C ARG A 109 0.60 14.30 -18.68
N TYR A 110 0.52 15.29 -17.81
CA TYR A 110 1.27 15.32 -16.56
C TYR A 110 0.39 15.04 -15.35
N GLU A 111 -0.74 15.74 -15.24
CA GLU A 111 -1.59 15.66 -14.04
C GLU A 111 -2.51 14.44 -14.07
N LEU A 112 -3.37 14.31 -15.09
CA LEU A 112 -4.30 13.19 -15.20
C LEU A 112 -3.55 11.87 -15.34
N LYS A 113 -2.50 11.81 -16.15
CA LYS A 113 -1.69 10.60 -16.29
C LYS A 113 -1.09 10.15 -14.97
N ALA A 114 -0.51 11.07 -14.19
CA ALA A 114 0.07 10.74 -12.89
C ALA A 114 -1.00 10.22 -11.92
N LEU A 115 -2.19 10.85 -11.89
CA LEU A 115 -3.31 10.39 -11.07
C LEU A 115 -3.81 9.00 -11.48
N LEU A 116 -3.95 8.73 -12.78
CA LEU A 116 -4.33 7.40 -13.28
C LEU A 116 -3.29 6.34 -12.91
N GLN A 117 -1.99 6.69 -12.95
CA GLN A 117 -0.92 5.81 -12.50
C GLN A 117 -1.00 5.54 -10.99
N ASP A 118 -1.26 6.55 -10.16
CA ASP A 118 -1.43 6.40 -8.72
C ASP A 118 -2.62 5.47 -8.40
N VAL A 119 -3.76 5.64 -9.08
CA VAL A 119 -4.92 4.75 -8.95
C VAL A 119 -4.58 3.33 -9.41
N PHE A 120 -3.86 3.17 -10.51
CA PHE A 120 -3.47 1.86 -11.03
C PHE A 120 -2.58 1.11 -10.04
N GLN A 121 -1.59 1.79 -9.46
CA GLN A 121 -0.76 1.21 -8.40
C GLN A 121 -1.62 0.81 -7.19
N LEU A 122 -2.52 1.70 -6.75
CA LEU A 122 -3.41 1.47 -5.61
C LEU A 122 -4.29 0.23 -5.79
N VAL A 123 -4.85 -0.02 -6.99
CA VAL A 123 -5.77 -1.14 -7.23
C VAL A 123 -5.04 -2.45 -7.57
N SER A 124 -3.98 -2.38 -8.39
CA SER A 124 -3.29 -3.56 -8.93
C SER A 124 -2.64 -4.43 -7.87
N TRP A 125 -2.10 -3.83 -6.81
CA TRP A 125 -1.29 -4.57 -5.84
C TRP A 125 -2.11 -5.59 -5.06
N ARG A 126 -3.39 -5.31 -4.80
CA ARG A 126 -4.27 -6.20 -4.05
C ARG A 126 -4.57 -7.49 -4.79
N ASN A 127 -4.49 -7.51 -6.12
CA ASN A 127 -4.69 -8.72 -6.90
C ASN A 127 -3.57 -9.77 -6.76
N LYS A 128 -2.44 -9.45 -6.12
CA LYS A 128 -1.40 -10.44 -5.84
C LYS A 128 -1.84 -11.40 -4.73
N SER A 129 -1.68 -12.71 -4.99
CA SER A 129 -2.00 -13.75 -4.00
C SER A 129 -1.01 -13.71 -2.83
N SER A 130 -1.51 -13.26 -1.67
CA SER A 130 -0.78 -13.24 -0.39
C SER A 130 -0.63 -14.63 0.23
N ASP A 131 -1.31 -15.65 -0.30
CA ASP A 131 -1.45 -16.94 0.38
C ASP A 131 -0.15 -17.75 0.30
N LYS A 132 0.60 -17.61 -0.78
CA LYS A 132 1.93 -18.22 -0.91
C LYS A 132 2.88 -17.64 0.14
N GLN A 133 2.91 -16.31 0.29
CA GLN A 133 3.80 -15.64 1.24
C GLN A 133 3.42 -15.98 2.67
N LEU A 134 2.12 -15.96 2.98
CA LEU A 134 1.62 -16.36 4.29
C LEU A 134 2.01 -17.80 4.64
N ARG A 135 1.81 -18.75 3.72
CA ARG A 135 2.21 -20.15 3.95
C ARG A 135 3.71 -20.29 4.21
N SER A 136 4.54 -19.58 3.43
CA SER A 136 5.99 -19.56 3.62
C SER A 136 6.35 -19.04 5.02
N ASN A 137 5.84 -17.86 5.38
CA ASN A 137 6.13 -17.24 6.67
C ASN A 137 5.60 -18.07 7.85
N MET A 138 4.42 -18.69 7.72
CA MET A 138 3.89 -19.61 8.74
C MET A 138 4.79 -20.84 8.93
N ALA A 139 5.42 -21.35 7.87
CA ALA A 139 6.41 -22.42 8.01
C ALA A 139 7.66 -21.96 8.76
N VAL A 140 8.12 -20.73 8.52
CA VAL A 140 9.22 -20.12 9.29
C VAL A 140 8.86 -20.00 10.76
N LEU A 141 7.68 -19.46 11.08
CA LEU A 141 7.20 -19.34 12.45
C LEU A 141 7.12 -20.71 13.12
N LYS A 142 6.54 -21.72 12.47
CA LYS A 142 6.44 -23.08 13.04
C LYS A 142 7.80 -23.68 13.37
N ARG A 143 8.83 -23.39 12.55
CA ARG A 143 10.19 -23.90 12.69
C ARG A 143 11.00 -23.16 13.75
N LYS A 144 10.95 -21.81 13.76
CA LYS A 144 11.82 -20.96 14.59
C LYS A 144 11.12 -20.33 15.79
N PHE A 145 9.82 -20.06 15.72
CA PHE A 145 9.04 -19.37 16.75
C PHE A 145 7.68 -20.05 17.00
N PRO A 146 7.65 -21.31 17.50
CA PRO A 146 6.41 -22.10 17.58
C PRO A 146 5.30 -21.43 18.40
N HIS A 147 5.64 -20.68 19.45
CA HIS A 147 4.65 -19.95 20.25
C HIS A 147 3.96 -18.83 19.45
N VAL A 148 4.69 -18.14 18.57
CA VAL A 148 4.10 -17.14 17.66
C VAL A 148 3.24 -17.82 16.61
N TYR A 149 3.68 -18.96 16.08
CA TYR A 149 2.88 -19.76 15.15
C TYR A 149 1.53 -20.13 15.76
N ASP A 150 1.49 -20.60 17.00
CA ASP A 150 0.25 -21.00 17.66
C ASP A 150 -0.74 -19.84 17.86
N CYS A 151 -0.22 -18.63 18.11
CA CYS A 151 -1.03 -17.41 18.15
C CYS A 151 -1.58 -17.07 16.75
N MET A 152 -0.69 -17.02 15.74
CA MET A 152 -1.06 -16.60 14.39
C MET A 152 -1.97 -17.62 13.67
N ALA A 153 -1.84 -18.91 13.96
CA ALA A 153 -2.66 -19.96 13.35
C ALA A 153 -4.15 -19.88 13.74
N LYS A 154 -4.46 -19.22 14.86
CA LYS A 154 -5.84 -19.05 15.38
C LYS A 154 -6.42 -17.68 15.06
N LEU A 155 -5.59 -16.73 14.66
CA LEU A 155 -5.99 -15.35 14.45
C LEU A 155 -6.66 -15.18 13.09
N VAL A 156 -7.79 -14.49 13.09
CA VAL A 156 -8.45 -13.99 11.89
C VAL A 156 -8.08 -12.51 11.75
N LEU A 157 -7.54 -12.15 10.58
CA LEU A 157 -7.17 -10.77 10.28
C LEU A 157 -8.44 -9.92 10.19
N ASP A 158 -8.49 -8.85 10.96
CA ASP A 158 -9.55 -7.86 10.95
C ASP A 158 -9.17 -6.74 9.96
N GLU A 159 -9.58 -6.92 8.72
CA GLU A 159 -9.30 -6.01 7.61
C GLU A 159 -10.02 -4.65 7.71
N SER A 160 -10.90 -4.48 8.71
CA SER A 160 -11.47 -3.18 9.07
C SER A 160 -10.53 -2.37 9.98
N LYS A 161 -9.57 -3.03 10.65
CA LYS A 161 -8.64 -2.40 11.59
C LYS A 161 -7.22 -2.29 11.08
N VAL A 162 -6.76 -3.30 10.35
CA VAL A 162 -5.41 -3.35 9.80
C VAL A 162 -5.47 -3.70 8.32
N GLU A 163 -4.81 -2.87 7.53
CA GLU A 163 -4.71 -3.03 6.09
C GLU A 163 -3.26 -3.13 5.67
N VAL A 164 -2.99 -4.06 4.76
CA VAL A 164 -1.80 -3.94 3.92
C VAL A 164 -2.06 -2.84 2.90
N ILE A 165 -1.02 -2.07 2.63
CA ILE A 165 -0.93 -1.06 1.57
C ILE A 165 0.45 -1.16 0.90
N GLN A 166 0.70 -0.35 -0.12
CA GLN A 166 2.03 -0.19 -0.69
C GLN A 166 2.52 1.25 -0.58
N SER A 167 3.82 1.40 -0.37
CA SER A 167 4.51 2.68 -0.56
C SER A 167 4.75 2.92 -2.06
N LYS A 168 5.06 4.17 -2.46
CA LYS A 168 5.25 4.57 -3.86
C LYS A 168 6.33 3.76 -4.59
N ASN A 169 7.34 3.28 -3.87
CA ASN A 169 8.37 2.41 -4.41
C ASN A 169 7.93 0.94 -4.59
N GLY A 170 6.66 0.61 -4.28
CA GLY A 170 6.09 -0.73 -4.37
C GLY A 170 6.31 -1.61 -3.13
N SER A 171 7.06 -1.12 -2.15
CA SER A 171 7.36 -1.90 -0.94
C SER A 171 6.12 -2.02 -0.04
N PRO A 172 5.91 -3.18 0.61
CA PRO A 172 4.75 -3.40 1.45
C PRO A 172 4.75 -2.51 2.68
N ASN A 173 3.59 -1.99 3.03
CA ASN A 173 3.42 -1.18 4.22
C ASN A 173 2.08 -1.56 4.89
N LEU A 174 1.88 -1.10 6.12
CA LEU A 174 0.70 -1.39 6.90
C LEU A 174 0.05 -0.07 7.31
N CYS A 175 -1.27 -0.07 7.29
CA CYS A 175 -2.09 0.95 7.89
C CYS A 175 -2.92 0.32 9.00
N ARG A 176 -3.04 0.99 10.14
CA ARG A 176 -3.96 0.59 11.22
C ARG A 176 -4.83 1.75 11.66
N LEU A 177 -6.02 1.46 12.15
CA LEU A 177 -6.82 2.45 12.86
C LEU A 177 -6.33 2.61 14.30
N ASN A 178 -6.30 3.85 14.78
CA ASN A 178 -6.11 4.14 16.20
C ASN A 178 -7.46 4.14 16.94
N ASN A 179 -7.42 4.36 18.27
CA ASN A 179 -8.62 4.37 19.11
C ASN A 179 -9.64 5.49 18.77
N ALA A 180 -9.29 6.42 17.89
CA ALA A 180 -10.15 7.49 17.41
C ALA A 180 -10.50 7.32 15.92
N ASP A 181 -10.41 6.08 15.41
CA ASP A 181 -10.67 5.69 14.02
C ASP A 181 -9.86 6.47 12.97
N ARG A 182 -8.70 6.99 13.37
CA ARG A 182 -7.76 7.61 12.44
C ARG A 182 -6.77 6.58 11.93
N ALA A 183 -6.62 6.55 10.61
CA ALA A 183 -5.59 5.77 9.94
C ALA A 183 -4.19 6.24 10.33
N ILE A 184 -3.37 5.30 10.77
CA ILE A 184 -1.95 5.45 11.03
C ILE A 184 -1.21 4.54 10.06
N VAL A 185 -0.43 5.14 9.16
CA VAL A 185 0.51 4.40 8.32
C VAL A 185 1.77 4.14 9.14
N LEU A 186 2.26 2.90 9.13
CA LEU A 186 3.37 2.48 9.98
C LEU A 186 4.74 2.96 9.50
N HIS A 187 4.94 3.02 8.19
CA HIS A 187 6.20 3.43 7.57
C HIS A 187 5.97 4.50 6.50
N SER A 188 7.04 5.07 5.98
CA SER A 188 7.04 6.03 4.89
C SER A 188 6.23 5.54 3.70
N LEU A 189 5.28 6.37 3.25
CA LEU A 189 4.53 6.15 2.01
C LEU A 189 5.41 6.27 0.76
N TYR A 190 6.66 6.71 0.87
CA TYR A 190 7.56 6.86 -0.28
C TYR A 190 8.52 5.69 -0.42
N SER A 191 9.36 5.48 0.60
CA SER A 191 10.28 4.35 0.68
C SER A 191 10.56 4.01 2.14
N PRO A 192 9.98 2.92 2.66
CA PRO A 192 10.19 2.51 4.04
C PRO A 192 11.62 2.02 4.30
N GLU A 193 12.34 1.53 3.28
CA GLU A 193 13.73 1.11 3.41
C GLU A 193 14.67 2.29 3.64
N ILE A 194 14.46 3.40 2.92
CA ILE A 194 15.27 4.62 3.11
C ILE A 194 15.06 5.16 4.52
N GLU A 195 13.81 5.24 4.98
CA GLU A 195 13.47 5.65 6.34
C GLU A 195 14.18 4.76 7.38
N ALA A 196 14.05 3.44 7.24
CA ALA A 196 14.64 2.48 8.18
C ALA A 196 16.17 2.54 8.21
N ASN A 197 16.82 2.72 7.06
CA ASN A 197 18.28 2.86 6.98
C ASN A 197 18.77 4.16 7.63
N LEU A 198 18.09 5.28 7.39
CA LEU A 198 18.42 6.56 8.03
C LEU A 198 18.23 6.49 9.55
N TRP A 199 17.14 5.85 9.99
CA TRP A 199 16.91 5.62 11.42
C TRP A 199 18.00 4.74 12.03
N ALA A 200 18.34 3.61 11.40
CA ALA A 200 19.40 2.72 11.86
C ALA A 200 20.79 3.39 11.91
N GLU A 201 21.06 4.31 10.98
CA GLU A 201 22.26 5.14 11.00
C GLU A 201 22.29 6.06 12.22
N SER A 202 21.16 6.73 12.48
CA SER A 202 21.04 7.73 13.55
C SER A 202 21.25 7.16 14.96
N ILE A 203 21.04 5.86 15.15
CA ILE A 203 21.18 5.17 16.44
C ILE A 203 22.37 4.19 16.49
N SER A 204 23.25 4.26 15.49
CA SER A 204 24.27 3.22 15.29
C SER A 204 25.34 3.22 16.39
N GLU A 205 25.70 4.40 16.91
CA GLU A 205 26.67 4.52 18.00
C GLU A 205 26.13 3.91 19.30
N GLU A 206 24.84 4.10 19.62
CA GLU A 206 24.23 3.54 20.83
C GLU A 206 24.18 2.01 20.78
N ILE A 207 23.99 1.43 19.58
CA ILE A 207 23.89 -0.01 19.38
C ILE A 207 25.27 -0.67 19.29
N ALA A 208 26.30 0.02 18.78
CA ALA A 208 27.62 -0.56 18.51
C ALA A 208 28.22 -1.32 19.70
N ALA A 209 28.03 -0.82 20.93
CA ALA A 209 28.54 -1.44 22.15
C ALA A 209 27.59 -2.48 22.80
N LYS A 210 26.40 -2.72 22.24
CA LYS A 210 25.37 -3.61 22.82
C LYS A 210 25.37 -4.95 22.11
N GLN A 211 25.45 -6.05 22.86
CA GLN A 211 25.36 -7.40 22.29
C GLN A 211 23.93 -7.86 22.03
N ASN A 212 22.98 -7.37 22.83
CA ASN A 212 21.56 -7.70 22.72
C ASN A 212 20.77 -6.44 22.43
N VAL A 213 19.90 -6.50 21.43
CA VAL A 213 19.05 -5.39 20.99
C VAL A 213 17.60 -5.83 21.08
N LEU A 214 16.80 -5.10 21.87
CA LEU A 214 15.35 -5.30 21.94
C LEU A 214 14.69 -4.35 20.93
N ILE A 215 13.92 -4.92 20.01
CA ILE A 215 13.10 -4.20 19.04
C ILE A 215 11.64 -4.26 19.51
N TYR A 216 11.05 -3.09 19.73
CA TYR A 216 9.64 -2.95 20.08
C TYR A 216 8.84 -2.56 18.83
N GLY A 217 7.96 -3.46 18.40
CA GLY A 217 7.25 -3.39 17.12
C GLY A 217 8.01 -4.13 16.02
N PHE A 218 7.36 -5.11 15.40
CA PHE A 218 7.85 -5.75 14.17
C PHE A 218 7.42 -4.94 12.96
N GLY A 219 6.17 -4.49 12.89
CA GLY A 219 5.64 -3.79 11.71
C GLY A 219 5.87 -4.60 10.42
N CYS A 220 6.63 -4.06 9.47
CA CYS A 220 7.07 -4.77 8.27
C CYS A 220 8.51 -5.31 8.35
N GLY A 221 9.21 -5.09 9.47
CA GLY A 221 10.57 -5.56 9.70
C GLY A 221 11.68 -4.70 9.08
N TYR A 222 11.39 -3.57 8.43
CA TYR A 222 12.41 -2.74 7.77
C TYR A 222 13.52 -2.26 8.69
N HIS A 223 13.15 -1.76 9.87
CA HIS A 223 14.10 -1.29 10.88
C HIS A 223 14.93 -2.44 11.46
N LEU A 224 14.31 -3.61 11.67
CA LEU A 224 15.00 -4.81 12.10
C LEU A 224 16.00 -5.29 11.04
N GLU A 225 15.60 -5.31 9.76
CA GLU A 225 16.46 -5.69 8.64
C GLU A 225 17.66 -4.75 8.50
N ALA A 226 17.42 -3.43 8.56
CA ALA A 226 18.47 -2.43 8.49
C ALA A 226 19.52 -2.64 9.62
N LEU A 227 19.05 -2.89 10.85
CA LEU A 227 19.94 -3.15 11.98
C LEU A 227 20.69 -4.49 11.86
N ILE A 228 20.02 -5.56 11.42
CA ILE A 228 20.65 -6.86 11.22
C ILE A 228 21.78 -6.76 10.19
N ARG A 229 21.53 -6.08 9.06
CA ARG A 229 22.55 -5.90 8.01
C ARG A 229 23.74 -5.09 8.51
N LYS A 230 23.49 -4.06 9.35
CA LYS A 230 24.54 -3.21 9.90
C LYS A 230 25.33 -3.89 11.02
N PHE A 231 24.66 -4.71 11.83
CA PHE A 231 25.22 -5.35 13.01
C PHE A 231 24.92 -6.87 13.03
N PRO A 232 25.50 -7.65 12.10
CA PRO A 232 25.17 -9.06 11.90
C PRO A 232 25.63 -9.97 13.06
N ASP A 233 26.52 -9.48 13.92
CA ASP A 233 27.05 -10.17 15.09
C ASP A 233 26.21 -9.93 16.36
N ARG A 234 25.10 -9.18 16.27
CA ARG A 234 24.21 -8.87 17.40
C ARG A 234 23.01 -9.79 17.48
N LYS A 235 22.53 -9.99 18.70
CA LYS A 235 21.32 -10.76 19.00
C LYS A 235 20.12 -9.84 19.09
N PHE A 236 19.13 -10.09 18.24
CA PHE A 236 17.90 -9.32 18.19
C PHE A 236 16.75 -10.06 18.88
N HIS A 237 16.07 -9.36 19.76
CA HIS A 237 14.84 -9.81 20.43
C HIS A 237 13.72 -8.90 19.97
N VAL A 238 12.67 -9.44 19.40
CA VAL A 238 11.58 -8.67 18.80
C VAL A 238 10.32 -8.88 19.60
N TYR A 239 9.65 -7.80 19.98
CA TYR A 239 8.34 -7.83 20.60
C TYR A 239 7.35 -7.03 19.77
N GLU A 240 6.35 -7.69 19.20
CA GLU A 240 5.25 -7.04 18.49
C GLU A 240 4.00 -7.06 19.40
N PRO A 241 3.55 -5.91 19.92
CA PRO A 241 2.40 -5.85 20.81
C PRO A 241 1.06 -6.16 20.12
N GLU A 242 0.94 -5.91 18.82
CA GLU A 242 -0.33 -5.99 18.10
C GLU A 242 -0.38 -7.19 17.16
N GLU A 243 -1.13 -8.23 17.57
CA GLU A 243 -1.27 -9.48 16.81
C GLU A 243 -1.78 -9.27 15.37
N GLN A 244 -2.70 -8.32 15.18
CA GLN A 244 -3.28 -7.98 13.88
C GLN A 244 -2.24 -7.38 12.92
N LEU A 245 -1.27 -6.60 13.43
CA LEU A 245 -0.18 -6.06 12.61
C LEU A 245 0.75 -7.15 12.13
N LEU A 246 1.17 -8.07 13.02
CA LEU A 246 2.00 -9.19 12.61
C LEU A 246 1.27 -10.08 11.59
N ALA A 247 -0.01 -10.36 11.80
CA ALA A 247 -0.80 -11.16 10.88
C ALA A 247 -0.89 -10.54 9.48
N ALA A 248 -1.05 -9.22 9.40
CA ALA A 248 -1.01 -8.49 8.15
C ALA A 248 0.39 -8.51 7.52
N ALA A 249 1.45 -8.30 8.30
CA ALA A 249 2.84 -8.34 7.85
C ALA A 249 3.19 -9.70 7.22
N LEU A 250 2.83 -10.81 7.88
CA LEU A 250 3.11 -12.17 7.43
C LEU A 250 2.52 -12.49 6.05
N ARG A 251 1.59 -11.67 5.53
CA ARG A 251 1.04 -11.83 4.19
C ARG A 251 1.89 -11.21 3.09
N VAL A 252 2.85 -10.35 3.44
CA VAL A 252 3.58 -9.50 2.48
C VAL A 252 5.08 -9.40 2.69
N VAL A 253 5.58 -9.65 3.90
CA VAL A 253 7.02 -9.64 4.17
C VAL A 253 7.65 -10.99 3.81
N ASP A 254 8.94 -11.02 3.51
CA ASP A 254 9.71 -12.26 3.40
C ASP A 254 10.44 -12.57 4.71
N LEU A 255 9.78 -13.33 5.58
CA LEU A 255 10.34 -13.68 6.88
C LEU A 255 11.51 -14.65 6.76
N GLU A 256 11.54 -15.51 5.72
CA GLU A 256 12.64 -16.47 5.53
C GLU A 256 13.94 -15.72 5.24
N SER A 257 13.90 -14.76 4.32
CA SER A 257 15.06 -13.89 4.04
C SER A 257 15.52 -13.13 5.29
N LEU A 258 14.58 -12.57 6.06
CA LEU A 258 14.91 -11.82 7.27
C LEU A 258 15.59 -12.67 8.35
N VAL A 259 15.11 -13.90 8.58
CA VAL A 259 15.71 -14.81 9.58
C VAL A 259 16.96 -15.53 9.07
N ALA A 260 17.29 -15.41 7.78
CA ALA A 260 18.49 -15.99 7.19
C ALA A 260 19.71 -15.07 7.34
N VAL A 261 19.51 -13.75 7.32
CA VAL A 261 20.60 -12.76 7.37
C VAL A 261 21.01 -12.34 8.78
N GLY A 262 20.28 -12.72 9.83
CA GLY A 262 20.59 -12.30 11.20
C GLY A 262 20.16 -13.25 12.32
N GLN A 263 20.70 -13.00 13.50
CA GLN A 263 20.37 -13.73 14.72
C GLN A 263 19.15 -13.11 15.43
N ILE A 264 17.96 -13.52 15.00
CA ILE A 264 16.71 -13.22 15.72
C ILE A 264 16.52 -14.34 16.76
N ASP A 265 16.93 -14.08 17.99
CA ASP A 265 16.90 -15.05 19.10
C ASP A 265 15.46 -15.29 19.58
N GLN A 266 14.65 -14.23 19.64
CA GLN A 266 13.25 -14.29 20.06
C GLN A 266 12.37 -13.37 19.23
N LEU A 267 11.19 -13.86 18.89
CA LEU A 267 10.06 -13.07 18.43
C LEU A 267 8.90 -13.32 19.39
N VAL A 268 8.37 -12.30 20.03
CA VAL A 268 7.27 -12.39 20.99
C VAL A 268 6.11 -11.55 20.47
N ILE A 269 4.89 -12.07 20.60
CA ILE A 269 3.67 -11.45 20.07
C ILE A 269 2.65 -11.24 21.19
N GLY A 270 1.87 -10.17 21.07
CA GLY A 270 0.67 -9.91 21.85
C GLY A 270 0.90 -9.06 23.09
N GLN A 271 -0.18 -8.48 23.62
CA GLN A 271 -0.13 -7.71 24.84
C GLN A 271 0.09 -8.65 26.03
N LYS A 272 1.18 -8.47 26.79
CA LYS A 272 1.33 -9.16 28.07
C LYS A 272 0.06 -8.97 28.92
N ARG A 273 -0.71 -10.04 29.13
CA ARG A 273 -1.38 -10.29 30.41
C ARG A 273 -0.78 -11.54 31.03
N LYS A 274 0.35 -11.36 31.71
CA LYS A 274 0.68 -12.23 32.85
C LYS A 274 0.22 -11.50 34.11
N THR A 275 -1.06 -11.61 34.44
CA THR A 275 -1.50 -11.57 35.84
C THR A 275 -1.06 -12.89 36.46
N GLY A 276 0.24 -13.01 36.74
CA GLY A 276 0.78 -14.04 37.62
C GLY A 276 0.95 -13.39 38.98
N THR A 277 -0.06 -13.52 39.83
CA THR A 277 0.04 -13.27 41.26
C THR A 277 1.18 -14.15 41.79
N ILE A 278 2.18 -13.54 42.41
CA ILE A 278 3.13 -14.21 43.31
C ILE A 278 2.44 -14.35 44.66
#